data_AF-A0A815HNH7-F1
#
_entry.id   AF-A0A815HNH7-F1
#
_cell.length_a   1.000
_cell.length_b   1.000
_cell.length_c   1.000
_cell.angle_alpha   90.00
_cell.angle_beta   90.00
_cell.angle_gamma   90.00
#
_symmetry.space_group_name_H-M   'P 1'
#
loop_
_entity.id
_entity.type
_entity.pdbx_description
1 polymer ?
#
loop_
_entity_poly.entity_id
_entity_poly.type
_entity_poly.pdbx_seq_one_letter_code
_entity_poly.pdbx_strand_id
1 'polypeptide(L)'
;MDSQIRRLVLASAETNDSQILREAFNLIQQNFKVNVVQSKDTIGQDLYVLITETALDLNQKEIAGECLQMFFTSSPVKSQFVGRAYLSQFRMYMPYNARDYV
;
A
#
# COMPACT_ATOMS: atom_id res chain seq x y z
N MET A 1 -9.19 -13.02 -5.28
CA MET A 1 -9.22 -11.54 -5.17
C MET A 1 -7.80 -11.00 -4.98
N ASP A 2 -7.08 -11.48 -3.96
CA ASP A 2 -5.67 -11.17 -3.73
C ASP A 2 -4.78 -11.41 -4.96
N SER A 3 -5.00 -12.52 -5.67
CA SER A 3 -4.27 -12.83 -6.91
C SER A 3 -4.49 -11.81 -8.03
N GLN A 4 -5.70 -11.23 -8.14
CA GLN A 4 -6.00 -10.19 -9.13
C GLN A 4 -5.30 -8.88 -8.76
N ILE A 5 -5.36 -8.49 -7.48
CA ILE A 5 -4.69 -7.30 -6.97
C ILE A 5 -3.17 -7.42 -7.20
N ARG A 6 -2.55 -8.56 -6.88
CA ARG A 6 -1.11 -8.79 -7.15
C ARG A 6 -0.76 -8.59 -8.62
N ARG A 7 -1.57 -9.10 -9.54
CA ARG A 7 -1.32 -8.96 -10.98
C ARG A 7 -1.39 -7.51 -11.43
N LEU A 8 -2.37 -6.74 -10.93
CA LEU A 8 -2.47 -5.31 -11.22
C LEU A 8 -1.26 -4.54 -10.68
N VAL A 9 -0.83 -4.84 -9.46
CA VAL A 9 0.34 -4.16 -8.85
C VAL A 9 1.62 -4.48 -9.62
N LEU A 10 1.85 -5.75 -9.96
CA LEU A 10 2.99 -6.16 -10.78
C LEU A 10 2.95 -5.49 -12.16
N ALA A 11 1.79 -5.49 -12.83
CA ALA A 11 1.62 -4.83 -14.12
C ALA A 11 1.91 -3.32 -14.02
N SER A 12 1.47 -2.65 -12.94
CA SER A 12 1.75 -1.23 -12.72
C SER A 12 3.23 -0.95 -12.50
N ALA A 13 3.96 -1.84 -11.83
CA ALA A 13 5.40 -1.73 -11.62
C ALA A 13 6.18 -1.96 -12.92
N GLU A 14 5.78 -2.93 -13.74
CA GLU A 14 6.41 -3.22 -15.03
C GLU A 14 6.18 -2.12 -16.06
N THR A 15 4.98 -1.54 -16.09
CA THR A 15 4.59 -0.51 -17.07
C THR A 15 4.83 0.92 -16.59
N ASN A 16 5.21 1.11 -15.33
CA ASN A 16 5.23 2.40 -14.63
C ASN A 16 3.90 3.17 -14.73
N ASP A 17 2.77 2.46 -14.81
CA ASP A 17 1.45 3.06 -14.96
C ASP A 17 0.72 3.21 -13.62
N SER A 18 0.65 4.46 -13.17
CA SER A 18 -0.11 4.87 -11.98
C SER A 18 -1.62 4.61 -12.06
N GLN A 19 -2.22 4.51 -13.25
CA GLN A 19 -3.65 4.23 -13.41
C GLN A 19 -3.97 2.78 -13.06
N ILE A 20 -3.13 1.84 -13.49
CA ILE A 20 -3.25 0.41 -13.14
C ILE A 20 -3.09 0.24 -11.63
N LEU A 21 -2.16 0.98 -11.02
CA LEU A 21 -2.00 0.98 -9.56
C LEU A 21 -3.25 1.52 -8.85
N ARG A 22 -3.86 2.58 -9.38
CA ARG A 22 -5.09 3.16 -8.81
C ARG A 22 -6.26 2.17 -8.92
N GLU A 23 -6.34 1.36 -9.97
CA GLU A 23 -7.32 0.28 -10.06
C GLU A 23 -7.13 -0.76 -8.94
N ALA A 24 -5.90 -1.22 -8.72
CA ALA A 24 -5.58 -2.15 -7.63
C ALA A 24 -5.94 -1.56 -6.26
N PHE A 25 -5.66 -0.28 -6.06
CA PHE A 25 -5.99 0.46 -4.85
C PHE A 25 -7.49 0.56 -4.60
N ASN A 26 -8.28 0.90 -5.63
CA ASN A 26 -9.73 1.00 -5.53
C ASN A 26 -10.37 -0.33 -5.10
N LEU A 27 -9.86 -1.46 -5.63
CA LEU A 27 -10.31 -2.79 -5.23
C LEU A 27 -10.04 -3.08 -3.75
N ILE A 28 -8.87 -2.68 -3.24
CA ILE A 28 -8.57 -2.81 -1.81
C ILE A 28 -9.46 -1.92 -0.96
N GLN A 29 -9.63 -0.64 -1.33
CA GLN A 29 -10.47 0.28 -0.57
C GLN A 29 -11.91 -0.22 -0.44
N GLN A 30 -12.50 -0.74 -1.53
CA GLN A 30 -13.85 -1.30 -1.51
C GLN A 30 -13.93 -2.48 -0.53
N ASN A 31 -12.94 -3.38 -0.56
CA ASN A 31 -12.90 -4.51 0.35
C ASN A 31 -12.68 -4.10 1.80
N PHE A 32 -11.80 -3.13 2.07
CA PHE A 32 -11.59 -2.62 3.42
C PHE A 32 -12.91 -2.07 4.00
N LYS A 33 -13.67 -1.29 3.22
CA LYS A 33 -15.00 -0.80 3.63
C LYS A 33 -15.97 -1.94 3.92
N VAL A 34 -16.03 -2.96 3.06
CA VAL A 34 -16.88 -4.13 3.25
C VAL A 34 -16.47 -4.92 4.50
N ASN A 35 -15.18 -5.11 4.73
CA ASN A 35 -14.65 -5.88 5.85
C ASN A 35 -14.85 -5.20 7.20
N VAL A 36 -14.71 -3.87 7.27
CA VAL A 36 -15.04 -3.10 8.48
C VAL A 36 -16.52 -3.30 8.86
N VAL A 37 -17.42 -3.37 7.87
CA VAL A 37 -18.85 -3.55 8.09
C VAL A 37 -19.21 -5.02 8.41
N GLN A 38 -18.55 -5.98 7.78
CA GLN A 38 -18.94 -7.39 7.82
C GLN A 38 -18.07 -8.29 8.72
N SER A 39 -16.98 -7.75 9.32
CA SER A 39 -16.02 -8.51 10.14
C SER A 39 -15.57 -9.83 9.49
N LYS A 40 -15.32 -9.79 8.17
CA LYS A 40 -15.02 -10.95 7.32
C LYS A 40 -13.58 -10.92 6.77
N ASP A 41 -13.22 -12.01 6.10
CA ASP A 41 -11.90 -12.32 5.52
C ASP A 41 -11.14 -11.08 5.06
N THR A 42 -10.05 -10.82 5.78
CA THR A 42 -9.16 -9.69 5.50
C THR A 42 -8.27 -10.04 4.31
N ILE A 43 -8.13 -9.11 3.36
CA ILE A 43 -7.12 -9.19 2.30
C ILE A 43 -5.74 -9.42 2.94
N GLY A 44 -4.87 -10.18 2.25
CA GLY A 44 -3.50 -10.40 2.69
C GLY A 44 -2.78 -9.11 3.06
N GLN A 45 -2.25 -9.04 4.27
CA GLN A 45 -1.61 -7.82 4.77
C GLN A 45 -0.40 -7.37 3.94
N ASP A 46 0.21 -8.31 3.22
CA ASP A 46 1.31 -8.05 2.31
C ASP A 46 0.90 -7.20 1.11
N LEU A 47 -0.38 -7.22 0.72
CA LEU A 47 -0.88 -6.43 -0.40
C LEU A 47 -0.92 -4.94 -0.09
N TYR A 48 -1.26 -4.56 1.14
CA TYR A 48 -1.14 -3.15 1.56
C TYR A 48 0.29 -2.66 1.45
N VAL A 49 1.26 -3.48 1.88
CA VAL A 49 2.69 -3.14 1.82
C VAL A 49 3.19 -3.10 0.38
N LEU A 50 2.79 -4.07 -0.45
CA LEU A 50 3.17 -4.14 -1.85
C LEU A 50 2.67 -2.91 -2.63
N ILE A 51 1.39 -2.55 -2.47
CA ILE A 51 0.84 -1.34 -3.10
C ILE A 51 1.53 -0.08 -2.58
N THR A 52 1.83 -0.03 -1.28
CA THR A 52 2.54 1.12 -0.70
C THR A 52 3.91 1.29 -1.36
N GLU A 53 4.70 0.23 -1.48
CA GLU A 53 6.03 0.31 -2.09
C GLU A 53 5.96 0.70 -3.56
N THR A 54 5.08 0.06 -4.35
CA THR A 54 4.89 0.42 -5.76
C THR A 54 4.37 1.86 -5.91
N ALA A 55 3.49 2.32 -5.02
CA ALA A 55 3.03 3.70 -5.01
C ALA A 55 4.17 4.68 -4.74
N LEU A 56 5.09 4.36 -3.82
CA LEU A 56 6.26 5.19 -3.56
C LEU A 56 7.20 5.25 -4.77
N ASP A 57 7.40 4.12 -5.45
CA ASP A 57 8.24 4.05 -6.65
C ASP A 57 7.62 4.87 -7.81
N LEU A 58 6.29 4.93 -7.91
CA LEU A 58 5.56 5.74 -8.88
C LEU A 58 5.24 7.18 -8.38
N ASN A 59 5.83 7.62 -7.27
CA ASN A 59 5.57 8.93 -6.63
C ASN A 59 4.09 9.20 -6.24
N GLN A 60 3.27 8.17 -6.09
CA GLN A 60 1.88 8.22 -5.65
C GLN A 60 1.77 8.22 -4.11
N LYS A 61 2.29 9.27 -3.46
CA LYS A 61 2.34 9.35 -1.98
C LYS A 61 0.97 9.26 -1.30
N GLU A 62 -0.09 9.76 -1.93
CA GLU A 62 -1.46 9.66 -1.41
C GLU A 62 -1.88 8.19 -1.25
N ILE A 63 -1.75 7.39 -2.32
CA ILE A 63 -2.05 5.96 -2.33
C ILE A 63 -1.22 5.23 -1.27
N ALA A 64 0.07 5.54 -1.19
CA ALA A 64 0.97 4.95 -0.20
C ALA A 64 0.51 5.23 1.25
N GLY A 65 0.11 6.46 1.55
CA GLY A 65 -0.36 6.85 2.88
C GLY A 65 -1.64 6.14 3.29
N GLU A 66 -2.63 6.10 2.39
CA GLU A 66 -3.90 5.41 2.65
C GLU A 66 -3.72 3.90 2.82
N CYS A 67 -2.85 3.27 2.01
CA CYS A 67 -2.53 1.85 2.17
C CYS A 67 -1.85 1.54 3.50
N LEU A 68 -0.91 2.38 3.95
CA LEU A 68 -0.30 2.22 5.27
C LEU A 68 -1.32 2.39 6.39
N GLN A 69 -2.22 3.36 6.29
CA GLN A 69 -3.29 3.54 7.28
C GLN A 69 -4.19 2.31 7.37
N MET A 70 -4.60 1.73 6.22
CA MET A 70 -5.37 0.49 6.20
C MET A 70 -4.59 -0.68 6.82
N PHE A 71 -3.30 -0.82 6.53
CA PHE A 71 -2.43 -1.85 7.12
C PHE A 71 -2.39 -1.76 8.66
N PHE A 72 -2.13 -0.57 9.21
CA PHE A 72 -2.05 -0.38 10.66
C PHE A 72 -3.41 -0.48 11.35
N THR A 73 -4.51 -0.25 10.63
CA THR A 73 -5.87 -0.42 11.17
C THR A 73 -6.28 -1.90 11.22
N SER A 74 -5.81 -2.72 10.27
CA SER A 74 -6.15 -4.15 10.15
C SER A 74 -5.36 -5.10 11.07
N SER A 75 -4.77 -4.62 12.17
CA SER A 75 -3.95 -5.37 13.15
C SER A 75 -2.47 -5.59 12.77
N PRO A 76 -1.57 -4.65 13.13
CA PRO A 76 -0.16 -4.69 12.72
C PRO A 76 0.67 -5.70 13.51
N VAL A 77 0.31 -6.00 14.77
CA VAL A 77 1.21 -6.64 15.76
C VAL A 77 1.61 -8.09 15.41
N LYS A 78 0.89 -8.75 14.50
CA LYS A 78 1.17 -10.14 14.07
C LYS A 78 1.70 -10.25 12.64
N SER A 79 1.91 -9.13 11.94
CA SER A 79 2.35 -9.16 10.54
C SER A 79 3.86 -9.31 10.42
N GLN A 80 4.31 -10.28 9.62
CA GLN A 80 5.72 -10.34 9.19
C GLN A 80 6.14 -9.13 8.32
N PHE A 81 5.19 -8.31 7.88
CA PHE A 81 5.42 -7.17 7.00
C PHE A 81 5.53 -5.82 7.72
N VAL A 82 5.43 -5.78 9.07
CA VAL A 82 5.51 -4.53 9.86
C VAL A 82 6.78 -3.75 9.57
N GLY A 83 7.94 -4.42 9.49
CA GLY A 83 9.21 -3.74 9.23
C GLY A 83 9.21 -3.02 7.88
N ARG A 84 8.62 -3.62 6.85
CA ARG A 84 8.48 -3.01 5.53
C ARG A 84 7.47 -1.85 5.54
N ALA A 85 6.36 -1.99 6.27
CA ALA A 85 5.39 -0.91 6.41
C ALA A 85 6.02 0.34 7.05
N TYR A 86 6.78 0.18 8.14
CA TYR A 86 7.50 1.30 8.76
C TYR A 86 8.57 1.88 7.83
N LEU A 87 9.33 1.05 7.12
CA LEU A 87 10.31 1.54 6.15
C LEU A 87 9.64 2.39 5.05
N SER A 88 8.50 1.95 4.53
CA SER A 88 7.72 2.71 3.56
C SER A 88 7.17 4.01 4.14
N GLN A 89 6.76 4.02 5.42
CA GLN A 89 6.38 5.24 6.11
C GLN A 89 7.55 6.23 6.19
N PHE A 90 8.74 5.78 6.58
CA PHE A 90 9.94 6.63 6.59
C PHE A 90 10.25 7.19 5.20
N ARG A 91 10.15 6.37 4.14
CA ARG A 91 10.34 6.82 2.74
C ARG A 91 9.38 7.93 2.32
N MET A 92 8.17 8.00 2.87
CA MET A 92 7.23 9.08 2.57
C MET A 92 7.70 10.45 3.07
N TYR A 93 8.28 10.46 4.28
CA TYR A 93 8.70 11.66 5.00
C TYR A 93 10.18 12.01 4.79
N MET A 94 10.96 11.10 4.23
CA MET A 94 12.37 11.35 3.96
C MET A 94 12.50 12.43 2.88
N PRO A 95 13.23 13.52 3.15
CA PRO A 95 13.56 14.49 2.12
C PRO A 95 14.44 13.83 1.06
N TYR A 96 14.22 14.20 -0.19
CA TYR A 96 14.95 13.63 -1.33
C TYR A 96 16.44 14.02 -1.32
N ASN A 97 16.79 15.11 -0.63
CA ASN A 97 18.15 15.63 -0.56
C ASN A 97 18.61 15.90 0.87
N ALA A 98 19.89 15.63 1.16
CA ALA A 98 20.53 15.95 2.44
C ALA A 98 20.53 17.45 2.78
N ARG A 99 20.19 18.33 1.83
CA ARG A 99 20.10 19.79 2.02
C ARG A 99 18.78 20.27 2.62
N ASP A 100 17.75 19.42 2.67
CA ASP A 100 16.46 19.78 3.28
C ASP A 100 16.47 19.60 4.81
N TYR A 101 17.63 19.25 5.40
CA TYR A 101 17.86 19.13 6.84
C TYR A 101 18.43 20.41 7.49
N VAL A 102 18.54 21.52 6.74
CA VAL A 102 19.11 22.80 7.20
C VAL A 102 18.02 23.81 7.54
#